data_AF-A0A0M2PKU3-F1
#
_entry.id   AF-A0A0M2PKU3-F1
#
_cell.length_a   1.000
_cell.length_b   1.000
_cell.length_c   1.000
_cell.angle_alpha   90.00
_cell.angle_beta   90.00
_cell.angle_gamma   90.00
#
_symmetry.space_group_name_H-M   'P 1'
#
loop_
_entity.id
_entity.type
_entity.pdbx_description
1 polymer ?
#
loop_
_entity_poly.entity_id
_entity_poly.type
_entity_poly.pdbx_seq_one_letter_code
_entity_poly.pdbx_strand_id
1 'polypeptide(L)'
;MGPIKFLLLVFMIMLAIGLFAHVQTIPALLSVSGRDSWITIIVTVLPMILWLFILGKLVKLSGKISVTDWKENLSPFRYYLLVGPFVLYLIFSAFITSKDIVIWSHISYIPDIKYEIIVIVFLFICYLGTKSGTQSLAILSGILLPLVVVLGIFVMTVNVKNKQYELLFPIFEDGYMPILNGLIYTMLPLVELFIIMIIPHVDNKTMTTKKIFLIGGIIVGLMLGPTIGAITEFGPDQASIYRYPAFEQWRILTIGNYFSHVDFFAIYQWLAGGVLRTSLYVLIASYLLTRKKQKKYTVISIYLVLMIGCFYRIDQHTFYEFVYTFFMPASLLVLTIQLAILFVFLTLQNHKKKLEKVKQDG
;
A
#
# COMPACT_ATOMS: atom_id res chain seq x y z
N MET A 1 -11.61 -21.92 11.93
CA MET A 1 -10.32 -21.55 11.31
C MET A 1 -9.58 -20.58 12.24
N GLY A 2 -8.30 -20.83 12.54
CA GLY A 2 -7.51 -20.07 13.54
C GLY A 2 -6.95 -18.72 13.05
N PRO A 3 -6.28 -17.94 13.90
CA PRO A 3 -5.74 -16.63 13.53
C PRO A 3 -4.60 -16.73 12.51
N ILE A 4 -4.42 -15.67 11.71
CA ILE A 4 -3.32 -15.57 10.73
C ILE A 4 -1.99 -15.48 11.48
N LYS A 5 -1.03 -16.35 11.11
CA LYS A 5 0.34 -16.32 11.66
C LYS A 5 1.02 -15.00 11.30
N PHE A 6 1.82 -14.46 12.22
CA PHE A 6 2.50 -13.17 12.03
C PHE A 6 3.32 -13.09 10.74
N LEU A 7 4.06 -14.15 10.39
CA LEU A 7 4.84 -14.18 9.15
C LEU A 7 3.98 -13.99 7.89
N LEU A 8 2.84 -14.68 7.80
CA LEU A 8 1.92 -14.55 6.66
C LEU A 8 1.25 -13.16 6.62
N LEU A 9 1.03 -12.55 7.79
CA LEU A 9 0.59 -11.16 7.85
C LEU A 9 1.66 -10.21 7.30
N VAL A 10 2.93 -10.36 7.72
CA VAL A 10 4.04 -9.57 7.17
C VAL A 10 4.08 -9.73 5.65
N PHE A 11 3.94 -10.96 5.15
CA PHE A 11 3.97 -11.21 3.72
C PHE A 11 2.81 -10.57 2.97
N MET A 12 1.61 -10.65 3.53
CA MET A 12 0.42 -10.00 2.98
C MET A 12 0.58 -8.48 2.95
N ILE A 13 1.10 -7.88 4.02
CA ILE A 13 1.33 -6.43 4.10
C ILE A 13 2.42 -5.99 3.13
N MET A 14 3.50 -6.75 2.99
CA MET A 14 4.56 -6.46 2.03
C MET A 14 4.05 -6.49 0.58
N LEU A 15 3.19 -7.44 0.19
CA LEU A 15 2.60 -7.42 -1.16
C LEU A 15 1.58 -6.29 -1.33
N ALA A 16 0.71 -6.08 -0.35
CA ALA A 16 -0.38 -5.12 -0.47
C ALA A 16 0.10 -3.66 -0.38
N ILE A 17 0.96 -3.33 0.57
CA ILE A 17 1.47 -1.95 0.78
C ILE A 17 2.82 -1.76 0.07
N GLY A 18 3.65 -2.80 -0.03
CA GLY A 18 4.95 -2.68 -0.67
C GLY A 18 4.88 -2.29 -2.13
N LEU A 19 3.91 -2.77 -2.93
CA LEU A 19 3.73 -2.29 -4.31
C LEU A 19 3.52 -0.77 -4.35
N PHE A 20 2.65 -0.25 -3.48
CA PHE A 20 2.37 1.17 -3.41
C PHE A 20 3.61 1.97 -2.99
N ALA A 21 4.29 1.53 -1.92
CA ALA A 21 5.50 2.16 -1.42
C ALA A 21 6.67 2.14 -2.43
N HIS A 22 6.93 0.99 -3.04
CA HIS A 22 8.11 0.73 -3.87
C HIS A 22 7.93 1.14 -5.33
N VAL A 23 6.70 1.17 -5.87
CA VAL A 23 6.47 1.42 -7.30
C VAL A 23 5.69 2.69 -7.53
N GLN A 24 4.58 2.86 -6.82
CA GLN A 24 3.62 3.94 -7.13
C GLN A 24 4.05 5.29 -6.52
N THR A 25 4.70 5.26 -5.35
CA THR A 25 5.17 6.44 -4.62
C THR A 25 6.49 7.02 -5.18
N ILE A 26 7.39 6.18 -5.67
CA ILE A 26 8.75 6.60 -6.06
C ILE A 26 8.79 7.69 -7.15
N PRO A 27 8.00 7.63 -8.25
CA PRO A 27 8.04 8.67 -9.27
C PRO A 27 7.62 10.04 -8.72
N ALA A 28 6.58 10.09 -7.88
CA ALA A 28 6.14 11.33 -7.23
C ALA A 28 7.18 11.90 -6.27
N LEU A 29 7.86 11.00 -5.55
CA LEU A 29 8.96 11.37 -4.67
C LEU A 29 10.13 11.97 -5.46
N LEU A 30 10.57 11.30 -6.52
CA LEU A 30 11.66 11.76 -7.39
C LEU A 30 11.32 13.07 -8.10
N SER A 31 10.07 13.27 -8.52
CA SER A 31 9.65 14.53 -9.17
C SER A 31 9.67 15.73 -8.22
N VAL A 32 9.64 15.50 -6.90
CA VAL A 32 9.61 16.59 -5.89
C VAL A 32 10.94 16.76 -5.19
N SER A 33 11.59 15.66 -4.79
CA SER A 33 12.85 15.69 -4.03
C SER A 33 14.09 15.43 -4.89
N GLY A 34 13.93 15.13 -6.18
CA GLY A 34 15.04 14.92 -7.11
C GLY A 34 16.07 13.92 -6.57
N ARG A 35 17.34 14.35 -6.60
CA ARG A 35 18.48 13.60 -6.05
C ARG A 35 18.31 13.22 -4.58
N ASP A 36 17.76 14.11 -3.77
CA ASP A 36 17.65 13.93 -2.32
C ASP A 36 16.44 13.07 -1.89
N SER A 37 15.76 12.43 -2.83
CA SER A 37 14.64 11.51 -2.57
C SER A 37 14.98 10.40 -1.57
N TRP A 38 16.20 9.86 -1.62
CA TRP A 38 16.63 8.84 -0.67
C TRP A 38 16.81 9.42 0.75
N ILE A 39 17.24 10.68 0.87
CA ILE A 39 17.30 11.41 2.15
C ILE A 39 15.89 11.64 2.68
N THR A 40 14.93 12.01 1.84
CA THR A 40 13.52 12.11 2.25
C THR A 40 13.05 10.84 2.95
N ILE A 41 13.31 9.66 2.37
CA ILE A 41 12.92 8.36 2.96
C ILE A 41 13.58 8.16 4.33
N ILE A 42 14.84 8.57 4.50
CA ILE A 42 15.54 8.51 5.80
C ILE A 42 14.89 9.47 6.80
N VAL A 43 14.61 10.71 6.39
CA VAL A 43 13.95 11.73 7.25
C VAL A 43 12.55 11.27 7.66
N THR A 44 11.83 10.50 6.83
CA THR A 44 10.54 9.89 7.16
C THR A 44 10.58 9.02 8.43
N VAL A 45 11.74 8.47 8.80
CA VAL A 45 11.90 7.67 10.03
C VAL A 45 11.49 8.47 11.27
N LEU A 46 11.70 9.78 11.29
CA LEU A 46 11.36 10.63 12.44
C LEU A 46 9.83 10.68 12.69
N PRO A 47 8.98 11.15 11.75
CA PRO A 47 7.53 11.10 11.93
C PRO A 47 6.99 9.66 11.96
N MET A 48 7.67 8.70 11.33
CA MET A 48 7.32 7.27 11.39
C MET A 48 7.33 6.75 12.84
N ILE A 49 8.34 7.07 13.65
CA ILE A 49 8.42 6.56 15.03
C ILE A 49 7.18 6.97 15.84
N LEU A 50 6.78 8.24 15.73
CA LEU A 50 5.58 8.75 16.41
C LEU A 50 4.32 8.04 15.89
N TRP A 51 4.19 7.94 14.57
CA TRP A 51 3.05 7.30 13.93
C TRP A 51 2.92 5.81 14.31
N LEU A 52 3.99 5.02 14.21
CA LEU A 52 3.97 3.59 14.52
C LEU A 52 3.74 3.31 16.00
N PHE A 53 4.14 4.23 16.88
CA PHE A 53 3.79 4.16 18.30
C PHE A 53 2.28 4.34 18.52
N ILE A 54 1.68 5.35 17.88
CA ILE A 54 0.22 5.59 17.93
C ILE A 54 -0.53 4.40 17.32
N LEU A 55 -0.10 3.91 16.16
CA LEU A 55 -0.68 2.73 15.52
C LEU A 55 -0.57 1.49 16.42
N GLY A 56 0.57 1.28 17.09
CA GLY A 56 0.73 0.20 18.06
C GLY A 56 -0.27 0.28 19.22
N LYS A 57 -0.63 1.48 19.69
CA LYS A 57 -1.71 1.67 20.66
C LYS A 57 -3.08 1.40 20.06
N LEU A 58 -3.35 1.89 18.85
CA LEU A 58 -4.60 1.65 18.12
C LEU A 58 -4.85 0.16 17.93
N VAL A 59 -3.86 -0.59 17.44
CA VAL A 59 -3.98 -2.05 17.24
C VAL A 59 -4.31 -2.77 18.54
N LYS A 60 -3.64 -2.41 19.65
CA LYS A 60 -3.94 -2.98 20.98
C LYS A 60 -5.36 -2.66 21.44
N LEU A 61 -5.85 -1.44 21.19
CA LEU A 61 -7.22 -1.05 21.50
C LEU A 61 -8.23 -1.81 20.63
N SER A 62 -7.95 -1.97 19.34
CA SER A 62 -8.77 -2.75 18.41
C SER A 62 -8.81 -4.24 18.74
N GLY A 63 -7.81 -4.78 19.45
CA GLY A 63 -7.86 -6.13 20.02
C GLY A 63 -8.83 -6.28 21.21
N LYS A 64 -9.27 -5.17 21.82
CA LYS A 64 -10.25 -5.13 22.92
C LYS A 64 -11.62 -4.67 22.47
N ILE A 65 -11.67 -3.80 21.47
CA ILE A 65 -12.87 -3.22 20.90
C ILE A 65 -12.81 -3.49 19.40
N SER A 66 -13.43 -4.59 19.00
CA SER A 66 -13.39 -5.05 17.63
C SER A 66 -14.25 -4.19 16.71
N VAL A 67 -14.05 -4.30 15.39
CA VAL A 67 -14.93 -3.68 14.40
C VAL A 67 -16.38 -4.18 14.54
N THR A 68 -16.60 -5.42 15.00
CA THR A 68 -17.96 -5.90 15.28
C THR A 68 -18.58 -5.16 16.47
N ASP A 69 -17.80 -4.83 17.50
CA ASP A 69 -18.27 -3.99 18.61
C ASP A 69 -18.71 -2.60 18.11
N TRP A 70 -17.99 -2.02 17.14
CA TRP A 70 -18.38 -0.71 16.57
C TRP A 70 -19.71 -0.83 15.82
N LYS A 71 -19.90 -1.95 15.11
CA LYS A 71 -21.15 -2.26 14.41
C LYS A 71 -22.31 -2.54 15.35
N GLU A 72 -22.09 -2.92 16.59
CA GLU A 72 -23.19 -3.20 17.54
C GLU A 72 -23.51 -1.98 18.41
N ASN A 73 -22.50 -1.24 18.84
CA ASN A 73 -22.66 -0.16 19.82
C ASN A 73 -22.94 1.23 19.22
N LEU A 74 -22.73 1.42 17.93
CA LEU A 74 -22.98 2.72 17.27
C LEU A 74 -24.31 2.71 16.49
N SER A 75 -24.99 3.85 16.45
CA SER A 75 -26.07 4.05 15.48
C SER A 75 -25.52 3.97 14.04
N PRO A 76 -26.34 3.56 13.04
CA PRO A 76 -25.87 3.46 11.65
C PRO A 76 -25.15 4.71 11.14
N PHE A 77 -25.71 5.89 11.43
CA PHE A 77 -25.11 7.17 11.04
C PHE A 77 -23.72 7.37 11.64
N ARG A 78 -23.56 7.19 12.96
CA ARG A 78 -22.27 7.36 13.64
C ARG A 78 -21.23 6.33 13.19
N TYR A 79 -21.67 5.10 12.91
CA TYR A 79 -20.80 4.06 12.38
C TYR A 79 -20.23 4.45 11.00
N TYR A 80 -21.09 4.82 10.05
CA TYR A 80 -20.63 5.19 8.71
C TYR A 80 -19.88 6.51 8.67
N LEU A 81 -20.14 7.44 9.59
CA LEU A 81 -19.28 8.62 9.77
C LEU A 81 -17.86 8.23 10.22
N LEU A 82 -17.74 7.21 11.08
CA LEU A 82 -16.44 6.73 11.58
C LEU A 82 -15.68 5.85 10.56
N VAL A 83 -16.37 5.04 9.74
CA VAL A 83 -15.68 4.13 8.80
C VAL A 83 -15.69 4.61 7.35
N GLY A 84 -16.55 5.56 7.01
CA GLY A 84 -16.76 6.06 5.64
C GLY A 84 -15.48 6.54 4.97
N PRO A 85 -14.68 7.43 5.60
CA PRO A 85 -13.42 7.89 5.02
C PRO A 85 -12.43 6.74 4.76
N PHE A 86 -12.33 5.75 5.65
CA PHE A 86 -11.50 4.56 5.42
C PHE A 86 -12.00 3.73 4.25
N VAL A 87 -13.32 3.52 4.14
CA VAL A 87 -13.93 2.77 3.03
C VAL A 87 -13.67 3.47 1.70
N LEU A 88 -13.89 4.78 1.64
CA LEU A 88 -13.64 5.58 0.44
C LEU A 88 -12.16 5.48 0.04
N TYR A 89 -11.25 5.66 0.99
CA TYR A 89 -9.82 5.49 0.75
C TYR A 89 -9.48 4.11 0.18
N LEU A 90 -9.97 3.04 0.81
CA LEU A 90 -9.68 1.66 0.38
C LEU A 90 -10.20 1.39 -1.04
N ILE A 91 -11.40 1.88 -1.39
CA ILE A 91 -11.98 1.70 -2.73
C ILE A 91 -11.22 2.52 -3.76
N PHE A 92 -10.91 3.80 -3.48
CA PHE A 92 -10.13 4.64 -4.39
C PHE A 92 -8.71 4.12 -4.59
N SER A 93 -8.07 3.64 -3.52
CA SER A 93 -6.74 3.04 -3.59
C SER A 93 -6.75 1.74 -4.41
N ALA A 94 -7.77 0.89 -4.25
CA ALA A 94 -7.97 -0.29 -5.10
C ALA A 94 -8.23 0.09 -6.57
N PHE A 95 -8.98 1.16 -6.83
CA PHE A 95 -9.18 1.71 -8.17
C PHE A 95 -7.86 2.17 -8.78
N ILE A 96 -7.09 3.00 -8.08
CA ILE A 96 -5.82 3.54 -8.57
C ILE A 96 -4.84 2.42 -8.88
N THR A 97 -4.64 1.45 -7.97
CA THR A 97 -3.78 0.30 -8.25
C THR A 97 -4.26 -0.51 -9.44
N SER A 98 -5.57 -0.78 -9.56
CA SER A 98 -6.09 -1.55 -10.69
C SER A 98 -5.91 -0.82 -12.01
N LYS A 99 -6.20 0.49 -12.04
CA LYS A 99 -6.05 1.35 -13.21
C LYS A 99 -4.58 1.43 -13.65
N ASP A 100 -3.68 1.66 -12.69
CA ASP A 100 -2.24 1.74 -12.88
C ASP A 100 -1.66 0.45 -13.47
N ILE A 101 -1.98 -0.71 -12.88
CA ILE A 101 -1.54 -2.02 -13.38
C ILE A 101 -2.04 -2.27 -14.81
N VAL A 102 -3.30 -1.94 -15.12
CA VAL A 102 -3.84 -2.16 -16.46
C VAL A 102 -3.21 -1.22 -17.49
N ILE A 103 -3.07 0.08 -17.18
CA ILE A 103 -2.39 1.04 -18.06
C ILE A 103 -0.96 0.57 -18.33
N TRP A 104 -0.21 0.26 -17.27
CA TRP A 104 1.16 -0.21 -17.38
C TRP A 104 1.28 -1.48 -18.23
N SER A 105 0.42 -2.48 -17.98
CA SER A 105 0.46 -3.76 -18.70
C SER A 105 0.14 -3.59 -20.18
N HIS A 106 -0.89 -2.79 -20.50
CA HIS A 106 -1.28 -2.50 -21.88
C HIS A 106 -0.16 -1.78 -22.64
N ILE A 107 0.48 -0.78 -22.02
CA ILE A 107 1.50 0.03 -22.71
C ILE A 107 2.83 -0.71 -22.80
N SER A 108 3.22 -1.47 -21.78
CA SER A 108 4.58 -2.02 -21.67
C SER A 108 4.72 -3.45 -22.19
N TYR A 109 3.64 -4.25 -22.21
CA TYR A 109 3.73 -5.69 -22.44
C TYR A 109 2.78 -6.27 -23.47
N ILE A 110 1.52 -5.85 -23.42
CA ILE A 110 0.46 -6.45 -24.22
C ILE A 110 -0.33 -5.37 -24.98
N PRO A 111 0.34 -4.55 -25.81
CA PRO A 111 -0.31 -3.46 -26.55
C PRO A 111 -1.32 -3.96 -27.59
N ASP A 112 -1.15 -5.20 -28.07
CA ASP A 112 -2.06 -5.81 -29.04
C ASP A 112 -3.38 -6.30 -28.43
N ILE A 113 -3.43 -6.47 -27.09
CA ILE A 113 -4.65 -6.89 -26.40
C ILE A 113 -5.49 -5.66 -26.08
N LYS A 114 -6.77 -5.70 -26.46
CA LYS A 114 -7.74 -4.63 -26.13
C LYS A 114 -7.72 -4.34 -24.63
N TYR A 115 -7.53 -3.07 -24.28
CA TYR A 115 -7.49 -2.55 -22.91
C TYR A 115 -8.61 -3.11 -22.01
N GLU A 116 -9.84 -3.18 -22.52
CA GLU A 116 -11.00 -3.67 -21.78
C GLU A 116 -10.88 -5.14 -21.37
N ILE A 117 -10.23 -5.99 -22.20
CA ILE A 117 -10.00 -7.40 -21.88
C ILE A 117 -9.05 -7.50 -20.68
N ILE A 118 -8.01 -6.67 -20.64
CA ILE A 118 -7.05 -6.63 -19.54
C ILE A 118 -7.74 -6.21 -18.24
N VAL A 119 -8.59 -5.17 -18.27
CA VAL A 119 -9.41 -4.75 -17.12
C VAL A 119 -10.27 -5.90 -16.60
N ILE A 120 -11.02 -6.57 -17.48
CA ILE A 120 -11.94 -7.64 -17.09
C ILE A 120 -11.17 -8.80 -16.44
N VAL A 121 -10.09 -9.25 -17.07
CA VAL A 121 -9.30 -10.38 -16.58
C VAL A 121 -8.65 -10.05 -15.23
N PHE A 122 -8.01 -8.88 -15.11
CA PHE A 122 -7.36 -8.47 -13.87
C PHE A 122 -8.36 -8.34 -12.71
N LEU A 123 -9.48 -7.63 -12.92
CA LEU A 123 -10.49 -7.45 -11.87
C LEU A 123 -11.22 -8.75 -11.53
N PHE A 124 -11.39 -9.66 -12.49
CA PHE A 124 -11.96 -10.98 -12.24
C PHE A 124 -11.05 -11.82 -11.33
N ILE A 125 -9.74 -11.82 -11.58
CA ILE A 125 -8.76 -12.49 -10.70
C ILE A 125 -8.80 -11.89 -9.29
N CYS A 126 -8.83 -10.55 -9.18
CA CYS A 126 -8.95 -9.89 -7.89
C CYS A 126 -10.27 -10.26 -7.17
N TYR A 127 -11.38 -10.35 -7.91
CA TYR A 127 -12.67 -10.77 -7.36
C TYR A 127 -12.61 -12.18 -6.77
N LEU A 128 -11.96 -13.12 -7.47
CA LEU A 128 -11.73 -14.48 -6.96
C LEU A 128 -10.89 -14.46 -5.68
N GLY A 129 -9.84 -13.63 -5.64
CA GLY A 129 -9.03 -13.41 -4.44
C GLY A 129 -9.85 -12.90 -3.26
N THR A 130 -10.65 -11.85 -3.45
CA THR A 130 -11.55 -11.30 -2.42
C THR A 130 -12.56 -12.33 -1.93
N LYS A 131 -13.18 -13.09 -2.84
CA LYS A 131 -14.19 -14.11 -2.51
C LYS A 131 -13.59 -15.26 -1.69
N SER A 132 -12.33 -15.59 -1.93
CA SER A 132 -11.61 -16.65 -1.22
C SER A 132 -11.28 -16.30 0.24
N GLY A 133 -11.35 -15.01 0.60
CA GLY A 133 -11.24 -14.54 1.97
C GLY A 133 -9.80 -14.33 2.47
N THR A 134 -9.66 -13.75 3.66
CA THR A 134 -8.38 -13.27 4.18
C THR A 134 -7.33 -14.37 4.34
N GLN A 135 -7.73 -15.57 4.76
CA GLN A 135 -6.79 -16.67 4.96
C GLN A 135 -6.19 -17.16 3.65
N SER A 136 -7.01 -17.27 2.61
CA SER A 136 -6.56 -17.62 1.27
C SER A 136 -5.59 -16.57 0.73
N LEU A 137 -5.86 -15.27 0.94
CA LEU A 137 -4.92 -14.20 0.61
C LEU A 137 -3.62 -14.29 1.42
N ALA A 138 -3.66 -14.72 2.68
CA ALA A 138 -2.48 -14.89 3.52
C ALA A 138 -1.59 -16.06 3.07
N ILE A 139 -2.21 -17.14 2.60
CA ILE A 139 -1.49 -18.30 2.04
C ILE A 139 -0.92 -17.91 0.68
N LEU A 140 -1.72 -17.27 -0.18
CA LEU A 140 -1.28 -16.77 -1.47
C LEU A 140 -0.09 -15.82 -1.33
N SER A 141 -0.10 -14.90 -0.35
CA SER A 141 1.04 -14.02 -0.12
C SER A 141 2.31 -14.77 0.31
N GLY A 142 2.16 -15.85 1.08
CA GLY A 142 3.29 -16.71 1.45
C GLY A 142 3.88 -17.53 0.31
N ILE A 143 3.10 -17.78 -0.75
CA ILE A 143 3.60 -18.39 -1.98
C ILE A 143 4.25 -17.32 -2.86
N LEU A 144 3.60 -16.17 -3.04
CA LEU A 144 4.03 -15.17 -4.02
C LEU A 144 5.25 -14.37 -3.58
N LEU A 145 5.26 -13.90 -2.33
CA LEU A 145 6.25 -12.91 -1.87
C LEU A 145 7.70 -13.42 -1.87
N PRO A 146 8.03 -14.67 -1.49
CA PRO A 146 9.41 -15.13 -1.51
C PRO A 146 10.07 -14.95 -2.88
N LEU A 147 9.34 -15.27 -3.95
CA LEU A 147 9.84 -15.06 -5.31
C LEU A 147 9.93 -13.56 -5.64
N VAL A 148 8.98 -12.73 -5.21
CA VAL A 148 9.05 -11.27 -5.38
C VAL A 148 10.30 -10.69 -4.72
N VAL A 149 10.66 -11.14 -3.51
CA VAL A 149 11.85 -10.67 -2.80
C VAL A 149 13.13 -11.14 -3.48
N VAL A 150 13.20 -12.42 -3.89
CA VAL A 150 14.36 -12.96 -4.62
C VAL A 150 14.59 -12.18 -5.92
N LEU A 151 13.54 -11.92 -6.68
CA LEU A 151 13.62 -11.12 -7.92
C LEU A 151 14.05 -9.67 -7.66
N GLY A 152 13.58 -9.06 -6.56
CA GLY A 152 14.01 -7.72 -6.16
C GLY A 152 15.50 -7.64 -5.80
N ILE A 153 16.01 -8.64 -5.07
CA ILE A 153 17.45 -8.74 -4.75
C ILE A 153 18.26 -9.03 -6.02
N PHE A 154 17.72 -9.85 -6.92
CA PHE A 154 18.34 -10.18 -8.20
C PHE A 154 18.57 -8.93 -9.05
N VAL A 155 17.53 -8.13 -9.33
CA VAL A 155 17.68 -6.90 -10.13
C VAL A 155 18.64 -5.91 -9.46
N MET A 156 18.54 -5.76 -8.13
CA MET A 156 19.45 -4.89 -7.38
C MET A 156 20.92 -5.30 -7.52
N THR A 157 21.21 -6.61 -7.52
CA THR A 157 22.57 -7.16 -7.50
C THR A 157 23.18 -7.19 -8.90
N VAL A 158 22.41 -7.58 -9.92
CA VAL A 158 22.92 -7.67 -11.30
C VAL A 158 23.23 -6.28 -11.86
N ASN A 159 22.42 -5.28 -11.53
CA ASN A 159 22.64 -3.91 -11.98
C ASN A 159 23.76 -3.16 -11.24
N VAL A 160 24.47 -3.78 -10.28
CA VAL A 160 25.55 -3.09 -9.51
C VAL A 160 26.58 -2.43 -10.44
N LYS A 161 26.88 -3.04 -11.60
CA LYS A 161 27.82 -2.47 -12.58
C LYS A 161 27.33 -1.19 -13.26
N ASN A 162 26.02 -0.96 -13.27
CA ASN A 162 25.39 0.22 -13.86
C ASN A 162 25.24 1.36 -12.84
N LYS A 163 25.55 1.13 -11.56
CA LYS A 163 25.32 2.09 -10.47
C LYS A 163 26.53 2.99 -10.25
N GLN A 164 26.34 4.28 -10.50
CA GLN A 164 27.29 5.34 -10.14
C GLN A 164 26.81 6.01 -8.85
N TYR A 165 27.39 5.61 -7.72
CA TYR A 165 26.96 6.08 -6.40
C TYR A 165 27.31 7.55 -6.13
N GLU A 166 28.24 8.10 -6.90
CA GLU A 166 28.59 9.53 -6.90
C GLU A 166 27.38 10.40 -7.23
N LEU A 167 26.41 9.89 -7.99
CA LEU A 167 25.18 10.59 -8.36
C LEU A 167 24.25 10.84 -7.16
N LEU A 168 24.51 10.26 -5.99
CA LEU A 168 23.79 10.60 -4.76
C LEU A 168 24.24 11.93 -4.15
N PHE A 169 25.34 12.51 -4.63
CA PHE A 169 25.93 13.75 -4.14
C PHE A 169 25.97 14.85 -5.21
N PRO A 170 25.99 16.14 -4.82
CA PRO A 170 25.93 16.65 -3.45
C PRO A 170 24.52 16.51 -2.84
N ILE A 171 24.45 16.44 -1.50
CA ILE A 171 23.17 16.42 -0.77
C ILE A 171 22.75 17.88 -0.52
N PHE A 172 21.46 18.18 -0.55
CA PHE A 172 20.86 19.52 -0.38
C PHE A 172 21.20 20.51 -1.49
N GLU A 173 21.34 20.02 -2.72
CA GLU A 173 21.58 20.88 -3.91
C GLU A 173 20.45 21.93 -4.06
N ASP A 174 19.21 21.51 -3.87
CA ASP A 174 18.01 22.37 -3.93
C ASP A 174 17.50 22.80 -2.53
N GLY A 175 18.34 22.67 -1.50
CA GLY A 175 18.01 22.95 -0.11
C GLY A 175 17.12 21.87 0.56
N TYR A 176 16.62 22.17 1.76
CA TYR A 176 15.88 21.17 2.57
C TYR A 176 14.37 21.11 2.27
N MET A 177 13.81 22.11 1.59
CA MET A 177 12.36 22.20 1.36
C MET A 177 11.83 21.07 0.44
N PRO A 178 12.52 20.70 -0.66
CA PRO A 178 12.15 19.54 -1.48
C PRO A 178 12.08 18.24 -0.69
N ILE A 179 12.97 18.06 0.29
CA ILE A 179 13.00 16.89 1.18
C ILE A 179 11.75 16.86 2.07
N LEU A 180 11.42 18.00 2.69
CA LEU A 180 10.23 18.09 3.56
C LEU A 180 8.93 17.90 2.78
N ASN A 181 8.83 18.45 1.56
CA ASN A 181 7.68 18.25 0.69
C ASN A 181 7.50 16.78 0.28
N GLY A 182 8.61 16.06 0.09
CA GLY A 182 8.61 14.63 -0.22
C GLY A 182 8.08 13.74 0.92
N LEU A 183 8.02 14.24 2.16
CA LEU A 183 7.47 13.49 3.30
C LEU A 183 6.01 13.09 3.09
N ILE A 184 5.25 13.88 2.33
CA ILE A 184 3.85 13.58 2.02
C ILE A 184 3.72 12.22 1.32
N TYR A 185 4.63 11.93 0.39
CA TYR A 185 4.61 10.71 -0.41
C TYR A 185 5.10 9.49 0.39
N THR A 186 6.16 9.67 1.18
CA THR A 186 6.78 8.57 1.96
C THR A 186 5.99 8.21 3.22
N MET A 187 5.24 9.16 3.80
CA MET A 187 4.40 8.90 4.99
C MET A 187 3.12 8.13 4.66
N LEU A 188 2.53 8.32 3.48
CA LEU A 188 1.24 7.71 3.15
C LEU A 188 1.27 6.16 3.20
N PRO A 189 2.26 5.45 2.59
CA PRO A 189 2.37 4.00 2.74
C PRO A 189 2.51 3.53 4.19
N LEU A 190 3.16 4.32 5.05
CA LEU A 190 3.28 4.00 6.47
C LEU A 190 1.94 4.20 7.20
N VAL A 191 1.18 5.24 6.84
CA VAL A 191 -0.17 5.47 7.38
C VAL A 191 -1.12 4.34 6.99
N GLU A 192 -1.00 3.77 5.78
CA GLU A 192 -1.79 2.60 5.34
C GLU A 192 -1.68 1.38 6.26
N LEU A 193 -0.64 1.27 7.09
CA LEU A 193 -0.52 0.20 8.08
C LEU A 193 -1.70 0.16 9.07
N PHE A 194 -2.55 1.19 9.11
CA PHE A 194 -3.84 1.14 9.80
C PHE A 194 -4.70 -0.07 9.39
N ILE A 195 -4.55 -0.62 8.18
CA ILE A 195 -5.34 -1.77 7.76
C ILE A 195 -5.13 -2.98 8.68
N ILE A 196 -3.97 -3.12 9.33
CA ILE A 196 -3.65 -4.22 10.26
C ILE A 196 -4.69 -4.34 11.37
N MET A 197 -5.20 -3.22 11.90
CA MET A 197 -6.21 -3.26 12.97
C MET A 197 -7.61 -3.68 12.47
N ILE A 198 -7.88 -3.65 11.16
CA ILE A 198 -9.19 -3.92 10.58
C ILE A 198 -9.25 -5.31 9.92
N ILE A 199 -8.13 -5.83 9.39
CA ILE A 199 -8.08 -7.10 8.66
C ILE A 199 -8.75 -8.24 9.49
N PRO A 200 -9.80 -8.89 8.96
CA PRO A 200 -10.42 -10.02 9.64
C PRO A 200 -9.45 -11.18 9.86
N HIS A 201 -9.56 -11.88 10.99
CA HIS A 201 -8.70 -13.03 11.40
C HIS A 201 -7.26 -12.68 11.80
N VAL A 202 -6.89 -11.40 11.88
CA VAL A 202 -5.66 -10.98 12.56
C VAL A 202 -5.91 -10.90 14.06
N ASP A 203 -5.08 -11.58 14.85
CA ASP A 203 -5.16 -11.49 16.31
C ASP A 203 -4.38 -10.26 16.82
N ASN A 204 -5.10 -9.15 16.88
CA ASN A 204 -4.59 -7.87 17.37
C ASN A 204 -4.09 -7.92 18.83
N LYS A 205 -4.52 -8.89 19.65
CA LYS A 205 -4.08 -9.00 21.05
C LYS A 205 -2.61 -9.43 21.15
N THR A 206 -2.14 -10.23 20.20
CA THR A 206 -0.75 -10.73 20.14
C THR A 206 0.19 -9.77 19.39
N MET A 207 -0.36 -8.68 18.84
CA MET A 207 0.39 -7.70 18.09
C MET A 207 1.08 -6.70 19.03
N THR A 208 2.41 -6.79 19.09
CA THR A 208 3.21 -5.88 19.92
C THR A 208 3.62 -4.65 19.10
N THR A 209 3.90 -3.55 19.78
CA THR A 209 4.42 -2.34 19.13
C THR A 209 5.73 -2.65 18.38
N LYS A 210 6.60 -3.51 18.93
CA LYS A 210 7.84 -3.97 18.25
C LYS A 210 7.55 -4.62 16.88
N LYS A 211 6.51 -5.46 16.79
CA LYS A 211 6.10 -6.07 15.51
C LYS A 211 5.60 -5.05 14.50
N ILE A 212 4.88 -4.01 14.95
CA ILE A 212 4.45 -2.90 14.09
C ILE A 212 5.65 -2.09 13.59
N PHE A 213 6.62 -1.82 14.45
CA PHE A 213 7.88 -1.16 14.06
C PHE A 213 8.68 -1.98 13.05
N LEU A 214 8.73 -3.31 13.21
CA LEU A 214 9.37 -4.19 12.23
C LEU A 214 8.71 -4.06 10.85
N ILE A 215 7.37 -4.11 10.78
CA ILE A 215 6.65 -3.96 9.51
C ILE A 215 6.92 -2.57 8.90
N GLY A 216 6.86 -1.50 9.69
CA GLY A 216 7.14 -0.15 9.21
C GLY A 216 8.57 0.01 8.68
N GLY A 217 9.56 -0.54 9.38
CA GLY A 217 10.96 -0.55 8.92
C GLY A 217 11.15 -1.29 7.61
N ILE A 218 10.43 -2.41 7.41
CA ILE A 218 10.42 -3.13 6.12
C ILE A 218 9.86 -2.25 5.00
N ILE A 219 8.75 -1.53 5.23
CA ILE A 219 8.16 -0.63 4.23
C ILE A 219 9.12 0.50 3.86
N VAL A 220 9.82 1.11 4.84
CA VAL A 220 10.86 2.11 4.58
C VAL A 220 12.01 1.53 3.75
N GLY A 221 12.51 0.35 4.12
CA GLY A 221 13.58 -0.32 3.37
C GLY A 221 13.20 -0.64 1.93
N LEU A 222 11.94 -1.03 1.68
CA LEU A 222 11.41 -1.29 0.34
C LEU A 222 11.35 -0.03 -0.54
N MET A 223 11.22 1.17 0.04
CA MET A 223 11.30 2.42 -0.71
C MET A 223 12.76 2.79 -1.01
N LEU A 224 13.65 2.61 -0.02
CA LEU A 224 15.02 3.11 -0.09
C LEU A 224 15.84 2.48 -1.22
N GLY A 225 15.81 1.15 -1.34
CA GLY A 225 16.62 0.41 -2.32
C GLY A 225 16.38 0.83 -3.78
N PRO A 226 15.14 0.79 -4.28
CA PRO A 226 14.84 1.17 -5.66
C PRO A 226 14.97 2.67 -5.90
N THR A 227 14.73 3.54 -4.92
CA THR A 227 14.98 4.98 -5.08
C THR A 227 16.46 5.25 -5.28
N ILE A 228 17.34 4.66 -4.46
CA ILE A 228 18.80 4.74 -4.65
C ILE A 228 19.17 4.13 -6.00
N GLY A 229 18.64 2.94 -6.33
CA GLY A 229 18.87 2.28 -7.61
C GLY A 229 18.56 3.19 -8.79
N ALA A 230 17.38 3.82 -8.81
CA ALA A 230 16.97 4.71 -9.89
C ALA A 230 17.92 5.91 -10.06
N ILE A 231 18.33 6.57 -8.96
CA ILE A 231 19.25 7.70 -9.03
C ILE A 231 20.63 7.27 -9.50
N THR A 232 21.15 6.16 -8.98
CA THR A 232 22.50 5.68 -9.31
C THR A 232 22.62 5.04 -10.69
N GLU A 233 21.53 4.51 -11.24
CA GLU A 233 21.51 3.90 -12.58
C GLU A 233 21.21 4.93 -13.68
N PHE A 234 20.40 5.94 -13.40
CA PHE A 234 19.89 6.87 -14.42
C PHE A 234 20.28 8.34 -14.22
N GLY A 235 20.78 8.71 -13.03
CA GLY A 235 20.94 10.11 -12.63
C GLY A 235 19.64 10.73 -12.11
N PRO A 236 19.74 11.79 -11.28
CA PRO A 236 18.58 12.40 -10.62
C PRO A 236 17.58 13.00 -11.60
N ASP A 237 18.05 13.66 -12.65
CA ASP A 237 17.19 14.33 -13.64
C ASP A 237 16.36 13.31 -14.41
N GLN A 238 17.01 12.27 -14.94
CA GLN A 238 16.32 11.25 -15.72
C GLN A 238 15.41 10.37 -14.85
N ALA A 239 15.85 10.03 -13.63
CA ALA A 239 15.02 9.29 -12.68
C ALA A 239 13.73 10.04 -12.31
N SER A 240 13.76 11.37 -12.25
CA SER A 240 12.62 12.21 -11.89
C SER A 240 11.52 12.28 -12.96
N ILE A 241 11.89 12.08 -14.24
CA ILE A 241 10.93 12.09 -15.35
C ILE A 241 10.39 10.70 -15.67
N TYR A 242 11.06 9.63 -15.21
CA TYR A 242 10.59 8.28 -15.46
C TYR A 242 9.26 8.03 -14.78
N ARG A 243 8.32 7.51 -15.57
CA ARG A 243 7.00 7.11 -15.10
C ARG A 243 7.06 5.95 -14.11
N TYR A 244 7.97 5.02 -14.36
CA TYR A 244 8.15 3.80 -13.59
C TYR A 244 9.65 3.53 -13.36
N PRO A 245 10.33 4.31 -12.51
CA PRO A 245 11.78 4.20 -12.31
C PRO A 245 12.21 2.78 -11.91
N ALA A 246 11.44 2.12 -11.03
CA ALA A 246 11.70 0.73 -10.63
C ALA A 246 11.54 -0.28 -11.78
N PHE A 247 10.70 0.02 -12.78
CA PHE A 247 10.55 -0.80 -13.97
C PHE A 247 11.71 -0.61 -14.95
N GLU A 248 12.19 0.63 -15.10
CA GLU A 248 13.33 0.92 -15.97
C GLU A 248 14.60 0.19 -15.52
N GLN A 249 14.79 -0.04 -14.21
CA GLN A 249 15.89 -0.88 -13.69
C GLN A 249 15.85 -2.30 -14.26
N TRP A 250 14.66 -2.86 -14.46
CA TRP A 250 14.50 -4.16 -15.11
C TRP A 250 14.80 -4.11 -16.62
N ARG A 251 14.46 -3.01 -17.30
CA ARG A 251 14.66 -2.85 -18.75
C ARG A 251 16.13 -2.74 -19.14
N ILE A 252 16.98 -2.19 -18.28
CA ILE A 252 18.42 -2.11 -18.54
C ILE A 252 19.20 -3.37 -18.11
N LEU A 253 18.54 -4.31 -17.43
CA LEU A 253 19.20 -5.50 -16.94
C LEU A 253 19.53 -6.44 -18.11
N THR A 254 20.81 -6.81 -18.21
CA THR A 254 21.32 -7.77 -19.19
C THR A 254 22.09 -8.88 -18.47
N ILE A 255 21.82 -10.15 -18.81
CA ILE A 255 22.58 -11.31 -18.28
C ILE A 255 23.51 -11.82 -19.38
N GLY A 256 24.80 -11.50 -19.24
CA GLY A 256 25.81 -11.80 -20.25
C GLY A 256 25.50 -11.11 -21.58
N ASN A 257 25.79 -11.77 -22.69
CA ASN A 257 25.58 -11.21 -24.03
C ASN A 257 24.24 -11.61 -24.66
N TYR A 258 23.40 -12.40 -23.97
CA TYR A 258 22.32 -13.15 -24.61
C TYR A 258 20.91 -12.91 -24.03
N PHE A 259 20.78 -12.44 -22.79
CA PHE A 259 19.46 -12.22 -22.18
C PHE A 259 19.25 -10.75 -21.82
N SER A 260 18.47 -10.03 -22.63
CA SER A 260 18.24 -8.58 -22.49
C SER A 260 16.77 -8.20 -22.24
N HIS A 261 15.89 -9.20 -22.06
CA HIS A 261 14.45 -9.03 -21.83
C HIS A 261 13.99 -9.84 -20.62
N VAL A 262 14.64 -9.60 -19.47
CA VAL A 262 14.25 -10.22 -18.19
C VAL A 262 13.19 -9.41 -17.45
N ASP A 263 12.75 -8.30 -18.04
CA ASP A 263 11.78 -7.38 -17.47
C ASP A 263 10.41 -8.02 -17.27
N PHE A 264 10.10 -9.13 -17.95
CA PHE A 264 8.92 -9.94 -17.65
C PHE A 264 8.84 -10.40 -16.18
N PHE A 265 9.95 -10.48 -15.45
CA PHE A 265 9.93 -10.75 -14.00
C PHE A 265 9.28 -9.61 -13.20
N ALA A 266 9.35 -8.36 -13.69
CA ALA A 266 8.63 -7.24 -13.09
C ALA A 266 7.11 -7.45 -13.17
N ILE A 267 6.60 -8.06 -14.26
CA ILE A 267 5.18 -8.43 -14.41
C ILE A 267 4.74 -9.32 -13.25
N TYR A 268 5.52 -10.35 -12.92
CA TYR A 268 5.21 -11.21 -11.80
C TYR A 268 5.12 -10.42 -10.49
N GLN A 269 6.10 -9.55 -10.19
CA GLN A 269 6.12 -8.77 -8.96
C GLN A 269 4.92 -7.81 -8.85
N TRP A 270 4.61 -7.11 -9.94
CA TRP A 270 3.59 -6.08 -9.96
C TRP A 270 2.18 -6.66 -9.98
N LEU A 271 1.95 -7.73 -10.75
CA LEU A 271 0.68 -8.46 -10.70
C LEU A 271 0.46 -9.13 -9.35
N ALA A 272 1.50 -9.72 -8.73
CA ALA A 272 1.39 -10.28 -7.38
C ALA A 272 0.98 -9.21 -6.36
N GLY A 273 1.64 -8.05 -6.37
CA GLY A 273 1.28 -6.92 -5.50
C GLY A 273 -0.11 -6.36 -5.81
N GLY A 274 -0.43 -6.17 -7.09
CA GLY A 274 -1.69 -5.55 -7.54
C GLY A 274 -2.90 -6.42 -7.20
N VAL A 275 -2.83 -7.72 -7.48
CA VAL A 275 -3.89 -8.67 -7.13
C VAL A 275 -4.09 -8.72 -5.63
N LEU A 276 -3.01 -8.81 -4.82
CA LEU A 276 -3.11 -8.85 -3.36
C LEU A 276 -3.69 -7.56 -2.80
N ARG A 277 -3.18 -6.40 -3.24
CA ARG A 277 -3.64 -5.08 -2.80
C ARG A 277 -5.11 -4.86 -3.12
N THR A 278 -5.51 -4.98 -4.38
CA THR A 278 -6.89 -4.78 -4.81
C THR A 278 -7.84 -5.76 -4.11
N SER A 279 -7.48 -7.04 -4.02
CA SER A 279 -8.32 -8.05 -3.36
C SER A 279 -8.47 -7.76 -1.86
N LEU A 280 -7.38 -7.47 -1.16
CA LEU A 280 -7.40 -7.20 0.26
C LEU A 280 -8.18 -5.92 0.58
N TYR A 281 -8.02 -4.87 -0.23
CA TYR A 281 -8.65 -3.58 0.02
C TYR A 281 -10.16 -3.65 -0.20
N VAL A 282 -10.62 -4.33 -1.25
CA VAL A 282 -12.05 -4.59 -1.47
C VAL A 282 -12.62 -5.52 -0.38
N LEU A 283 -11.84 -6.51 0.07
CA LEU A 283 -12.24 -7.37 1.19
C LEU A 283 -12.46 -6.55 2.47
N ILE A 284 -11.54 -5.65 2.82
CA ILE A 284 -11.64 -4.81 4.01
C ILE A 284 -12.77 -3.78 3.86
N ALA A 285 -12.87 -3.12 2.71
CA ALA A 285 -13.93 -2.15 2.43
C ALA A 285 -15.32 -2.79 2.51
N SER A 286 -15.51 -3.98 1.91
CA SER A 286 -16.75 -4.73 2.03
C SER A 286 -17.03 -5.17 3.47
N TYR A 287 -16.01 -5.59 4.22
CA TYR A 287 -16.16 -5.91 5.63
C TYR A 287 -16.62 -4.69 6.46
N LEU A 288 -16.11 -3.50 6.19
CA LEU A 288 -16.53 -2.27 6.86
C LEU A 288 -17.94 -1.83 6.44
N LEU A 289 -18.28 -1.94 5.15
CA LEU A 289 -19.59 -1.53 4.63
C LEU A 289 -20.74 -2.44 5.09
N THR A 290 -20.51 -3.75 5.19
CA THR A 290 -21.61 -4.68 5.46
C THR A 290 -21.84 -4.88 6.97
N ARG A 291 -22.98 -4.39 7.50
CA ARG A 291 -23.45 -4.70 8.87
C ARG A 291 -24.24 -6.01 9.00
N LYS A 292 -24.88 -6.48 7.92
CA LYS A 292 -25.72 -7.71 7.87
C LYS A 292 -25.12 -8.78 6.93
N LYS A 293 -25.74 -9.95 6.77
CA LYS A 293 -25.20 -11.08 5.98
C LYS A 293 -25.05 -10.87 4.45
N GLN A 294 -25.32 -9.68 3.90
CA GLN A 294 -25.32 -9.41 2.44
C GLN A 294 -23.93 -9.11 1.84
N LYS A 295 -22.86 -9.70 2.40
CA LYS A 295 -21.46 -9.43 2.00
C LYS A 295 -21.20 -9.70 0.50
N LYS A 296 -21.86 -10.70 -0.09
CA LYS A 296 -21.69 -11.09 -1.50
C LYS A 296 -22.06 -9.95 -2.46
N TYR A 297 -23.21 -9.30 -2.25
CA TYR A 297 -23.68 -8.24 -3.15
C TYR A 297 -22.79 -7.00 -3.05
N THR A 298 -22.36 -6.62 -1.84
CA THR A 298 -21.44 -5.49 -1.64
C THR A 298 -20.13 -5.67 -2.41
N VAL A 299 -19.52 -6.86 -2.35
CA VAL A 299 -18.28 -7.14 -3.10
C VAL A 299 -18.50 -7.01 -4.60
N ILE A 300 -19.58 -7.59 -5.14
CA ILE A 300 -19.91 -7.50 -6.57
C ILE A 300 -20.11 -6.04 -6.97
N SER A 301 -20.85 -5.25 -6.19
CA SER A 301 -21.07 -3.83 -6.46
C SER A 301 -19.77 -3.03 -6.49
N ILE A 302 -18.85 -3.27 -5.55
CA ILE A 302 -17.54 -2.58 -5.55
C ILE A 302 -16.77 -2.92 -6.82
N TYR A 303 -16.67 -4.21 -7.21
CA TYR A 303 -15.95 -4.58 -8.43
C TYR A 303 -16.60 -4.03 -9.70
N LEU A 304 -17.94 -3.92 -9.76
CA LEU A 304 -18.62 -3.26 -10.88
C LEU A 304 -18.25 -1.77 -10.95
N VAL A 305 -18.20 -1.06 -9.81
CA VAL A 305 -17.76 0.34 -9.76
C VAL A 305 -16.29 0.46 -10.20
N LEU A 306 -15.40 -0.41 -9.70
CA LEU A 306 -14.00 -0.45 -10.14
C LEU A 306 -13.87 -0.70 -11.64
N MET A 307 -14.68 -1.62 -12.19
CA MET A 307 -14.68 -1.96 -13.61
C MET A 307 -15.15 -0.79 -14.48
N ILE A 308 -16.24 -0.12 -14.09
CA ILE A 308 -16.74 1.09 -14.79
C ILE A 308 -15.67 2.19 -14.77
N GLY A 309 -15.07 2.45 -13.60
CA GLY A 309 -13.98 3.42 -13.49
C GLY A 309 -12.75 3.04 -14.32
N CYS A 310 -12.40 1.75 -14.36
CA CYS A 310 -11.27 1.28 -15.15
C CYS A 310 -11.54 1.37 -16.66
N PHE A 311 -12.75 1.09 -17.13
CA PHE A 311 -13.10 1.25 -18.55
C PHE A 311 -13.11 2.70 -19.02
N TYR A 312 -13.36 3.66 -18.13
CA TYR A 312 -13.25 5.07 -18.47
C TYR A 312 -11.80 5.41 -18.86
N ARG A 313 -11.57 5.71 -20.14
CA ARG A 313 -10.24 6.00 -20.67
C ARG A 313 -9.84 7.41 -20.25
N ILE A 314 -8.84 7.50 -19.39
CA ILE A 314 -8.20 8.74 -18.96
C ILE A 314 -6.82 8.74 -19.58
N ASP A 315 -6.37 9.89 -20.07
CA ASP A 315 -4.98 10.06 -20.46
C ASP A 315 -4.04 9.74 -19.29
N GLN A 316 -2.91 9.13 -19.63
CA GLN A 316 -1.96 8.65 -18.63
C GLN A 316 -1.42 9.81 -17.78
N HIS A 317 -1.04 10.92 -18.41
CA HIS A 317 -0.50 12.08 -17.70
C HIS A 317 -1.54 12.62 -16.71
N THR A 318 -2.77 12.85 -17.18
CA THR A 318 -3.86 13.36 -16.33
C THR A 318 -4.18 12.44 -15.16
N PHE A 319 -4.18 11.12 -15.37
CA PHE A 319 -4.42 10.16 -14.30
C PHE A 319 -3.39 10.30 -13.18
N TYR A 320 -2.11 10.41 -13.53
CA TYR A 320 -1.07 10.46 -12.52
C TYR A 320 -0.86 11.82 -11.90
N GLU A 321 -1.09 12.89 -12.63
CA GLU A 321 -1.18 14.23 -12.08
C GLU A 321 -2.23 14.24 -10.96
N PHE A 322 -3.43 13.70 -11.21
CA PHE A 322 -4.46 13.53 -10.17
C PHE A 322 -3.96 12.68 -8.99
N VAL A 323 -3.28 11.56 -9.25
CA VAL A 323 -2.80 10.67 -8.18
C VAL A 323 -1.78 11.38 -7.29
N TYR A 324 -0.83 12.10 -7.89
CA TYR A 324 0.31 12.69 -7.19
C TYR A 324 -0.04 14.02 -6.53
N THR A 325 -0.75 14.90 -7.21
CA THR A 325 -1.03 16.25 -6.71
C THR A 325 -2.23 16.29 -5.77
N PHE A 326 -3.22 15.41 -5.98
CA PHE A 326 -4.47 15.44 -5.22
C PHE A 326 -4.66 14.20 -4.35
N PHE A 327 -4.72 13.00 -4.93
CA PHE A 327 -5.11 11.80 -4.18
C PHE A 327 -4.14 11.49 -3.03
N MET A 328 -2.82 11.51 -3.27
CA MET A 328 -1.83 11.18 -2.24
C MET A 328 -1.84 12.20 -1.08
N PRO A 329 -1.68 13.52 -1.30
CA PRO A 329 -1.74 14.50 -0.22
C PRO A 329 -3.07 14.51 0.53
N ALA A 330 -4.19 14.48 -0.21
CA ALA A 330 -5.53 14.47 0.41
C ALA A 330 -5.76 13.21 1.23
N SER A 331 -5.32 12.04 0.75
CA SER A 331 -5.43 10.78 1.49
C SER A 331 -4.60 10.79 2.77
N LEU A 332 -3.38 11.33 2.74
CA LEU A 332 -2.55 11.45 3.94
C LEU A 332 -3.27 12.30 5.00
N LEU A 333 -3.81 13.45 4.61
CA LEU A 333 -4.53 14.36 5.51
C LEU A 333 -5.79 13.69 6.08
N VAL A 334 -6.66 13.17 5.20
CA VAL A 334 -7.93 12.53 5.60
C VAL A 334 -7.69 11.34 6.51
N LEU A 335 -6.74 10.46 6.18
CA LEU A 335 -6.43 9.30 7.01
C LEU A 335 -5.85 9.71 8.35
N THR A 336 -4.95 10.70 8.39
CA THR A 336 -4.36 11.17 9.65
C THR A 336 -5.43 11.73 10.60
N ILE A 337 -6.32 12.58 10.08
CA ILE A 337 -7.46 13.12 10.85
C ILE A 337 -8.36 11.97 11.32
N GLN A 338 -8.70 11.03 10.43
CA GLN A 338 -9.59 9.93 10.76
C GLN A 338 -8.99 9.00 11.83
N LEU A 339 -7.69 8.75 11.77
CA LEU A 339 -6.97 7.91 12.75
C LEU A 339 -6.87 8.60 14.10
N ALA A 340 -6.73 9.93 14.13
CA ALA A 340 -6.81 10.72 15.35
C ALA A 340 -8.22 10.64 15.99
N ILE A 341 -9.27 10.80 15.20
CA ILE A 341 -10.68 10.64 15.66
C ILE A 341 -10.89 9.23 16.21
N LEU A 342 -10.41 8.21 15.49
CA LEU A 342 -10.52 6.81 15.92
C LEU A 342 -9.76 6.55 17.23
N PHE A 343 -8.57 7.12 17.40
CA PHE A 343 -7.79 6.99 18.61
C PHE A 343 -8.53 7.53 19.84
N VAL A 344 -9.13 8.72 19.73
CA VAL A 344 -9.97 9.30 20.78
C VAL A 344 -11.17 8.40 21.07
N PHE A 345 -11.90 7.99 20.02
CA PHE A 345 -13.07 7.13 20.13
C PHE A 345 -12.76 5.82 20.89
N LEU A 346 -11.70 5.11 20.49
CA LEU A 346 -11.32 3.83 21.10
C LEU A 346 -10.85 4.00 22.55
N THR A 347 -10.18 5.10 22.86
CA THR A 347 -9.73 5.40 24.23
C THR A 347 -10.93 5.63 25.15
N LEU A 348 -11.91 6.42 24.72
CA LEU A 348 -13.14 6.68 25.48
C LEU A 348 -13.96 5.40 25.70
N GLN A 349 -14.14 4.59 24.65
CA GLN A 349 -14.85 3.31 24.75
C GLN A 349 -14.16 2.32 25.69
N ASN A 350 -12.82 2.25 25.64
CA ASN A 350 -12.06 1.38 26.53
C ASN A 350 -12.13 1.84 27.99
N HIS A 351 -12.18 3.16 28.23
CA HIS A 351 -12.41 3.71 29.56
C HIS A 351 -13.81 3.36 30.09
N LYS A 352 -14.85 3.53 29.25
CA LYS A 352 -16.23 3.17 29.60
C LYS A 352 -16.37 1.68 29.97
N LYS A 353 -15.84 0.77 29.14
CA LYS A 353 -15.84 -0.68 29.43
C LYS A 353 -15.13 -1.03 30.74
N LYS A 354 -14.08 -0.29 31.14
CA LYS A 354 -13.40 -0.51 32.42
C LYS A 354 -14.27 -0.08 33.60
N LEU A 355 -14.93 1.07 33.51
CA LEU A 355 -15.83 1.57 34.56
C LEU A 355 -17.03 0.64 34.77
N GLU A 356 -17.59 0.10 33.69
CA GLU A 356 -18.71 -0.86 33.77
C GLU A 356 -18.30 -2.16 34.47
N LYS A 357 -17.07 -2.65 34.26
CA LYS A 357 -16.54 -3.82 35.00
C LYS A 357 -16.36 -3.55 36.49
N VAL A 358 -15.79 -2.39 36.85
CA VAL A 358 -15.61 -2.03 38.26
C VAL A 358 -16.94 -1.94 39.01
N LYS A 359 -18.01 -1.48 38.34
CA LYS A 359 -19.38 -1.44 38.91
C LYS A 359 -20.07 -2.80 38.99
N GLN A 360 -19.59 -3.82 38.28
CA GLN A 360 -20.13 -5.19 38.32
C GLN A 360 -19.40 -6.05 39.37
N ASP A 361 -18.14 -5.71 39.67
CA ASP A 361 -17.29 -6.46 40.59
C ASP A 361 -17.28 -5.91 42.04
N GLY A 362 -17.90 -4.75 42.29
CA GLY A 362 -18.02 -4.12 43.62
C GLY A 362 -19.46 -3.73 43.90
#